data_AF-A0A914WCS2-F1
#
_entry.id   AF-A0A914WCS2-F1
#
_cell.length_a   1.000
_cell.length_b   1.000
_cell.length_c   1.000
_cell.angle_alpha   90.00
_cell.angle_beta   90.00
_cell.angle_gamma   90.00
#
_symmetry.space_group_name_H-M   'P 1'
#
loop_
_entity.id
_entity.type
_entity.pdbx_description
1 polymer ?
#
loop_
_entity_poly.entity_id
_entity_poly.type
_entity_poly.pdbx_seq_one_letter_code
_entity_poly.pdbx_strand_id
1 'polypeptide(L)'
;MQGCQPSSSSSYAKENKRGVGELWFAMGYFTNKVTQQPIHKLSVADYRPQDWTDYHYNRFRNKVWPLSAHSLLCTIGVISFLHFEAVNPSFGAIDYIQENFFPPIVGRNIVTLALSVVLFAVFVWFVFDQTLRYLISFALRYKGWVYDPVGRPSVATRIYMLFIKLLQRRETLFFSYQGVLPTLPLPTLQATVDKYLKSMRALLSDEEFDRQKKLADDFLSKGTATSLQMRLHVKWLSSKNYVTDWWKEIVYMRHRGSLIKTNMAGVDVIFRRTTHLPAARAANLVVCNRMFENEIIHQQTMKPVTAGGVPLCAMQYQDFHRTLRVPGVETDHMIKLDETARHVAVYCKGCWYKVNIFAGDRLLKASEIERAFQMIIDSKPDPSPGEEHLSALTGGERAVWAKIRSEEFSSGLNKDALDAIESALDVIWFDEEFRNYDEVRLVARCCQYLTVQSELLAKIRLISPLVYSLPVERLRSDRSLALVVC
;
A
#
# COMPACT_ATOMS: atom_id res chain seq x y z
N MET A 1 39.51 -55.59 -16.05
CA MET A 1 39.38 -55.99 -14.64
C MET A 1 38.53 -54.93 -13.95
N GLN A 2 37.33 -55.37 -13.53
CA GLN A 2 36.34 -54.76 -12.61
C GLN A 2 35.86 -53.33 -12.98
N GLY A 3 34.65 -53.10 -13.51
CA GLY A 3 33.30 -53.58 -13.14
C GLY A 3 32.64 -52.49 -12.28
N CYS A 4 31.40 -52.01 -12.42
CA CYS A 4 30.18 -52.37 -13.14
C CYS A 4 29.29 -51.09 -13.23
N GLN A 5 28.36 -51.03 -14.19
CA GLN A 5 27.25 -50.05 -14.22
C GLN A 5 26.05 -50.50 -13.31
N PRO A 6 24.79 -50.01 -13.48
CA PRO A 6 24.12 -49.02 -12.62
C PRO A 6 22.78 -49.53 -12.01
N SER A 7 22.25 -48.95 -10.91
CA SER A 7 20.80 -48.98 -10.63
C SER A 7 20.34 -48.10 -9.46
N SER A 8 19.43 -47.17 -9.79
CA SER A 8 18.19 -46.76 -9.08
C SER A 8 18.12 -46.69 -7.54
N SER A 9 17.93 -45.47 -7.03
CA SER A 9 16.90 -45.08 -6.04
C SER A 9 16.94 -43.55 -5.91
N SER A 10 16.04 -42.72 -6.45
CA SER A 10 14.60 -42.70 -6.19
C SER A 10 14.26 -42.86 -4.70
N SER A 11 14.57 -41.86 -3.86
CA SER A 11 13.65 -41.47 -2.76
C SER A 11 14.00 -40.14 -2.06
N TYR A 12 15.23 -39.63 -2.07
CA TYR A 12 15.59 -38.50 -1.18
C TYR A 12 15.51 -37.07 -1.74
N ALA A 13 15.26 -36.88 -3.04
CA ALA A 13 15.19 -35.55 -3.66
C ALA A 13 13.76 -35.01 -3.90
N LYS A 14 12.72 -35.74 -3.46
CA LYS A 14 11.32 -35.39 -3.70
C LYS A 14 10.57 -34.77 -2.51
N GLU A 15 11.18 -34.62 -1.34
CA GLU A 15 10.43 -34.22 -0.13
C GLU A 15 10.68 -32.81 0.44
N ASN A 16 11.57 -31.99 -0.14
CA ASN A 16 11.78 -30.63 0.39
C ASN A 16 11.68 -29.48 -0.62
N LYS A 17 11.17 -29.73 -1.83
CA LYS A 17 10.88 -28.68 -2.83
C LYS A 17 9.47 -28.07 -2.73
N ARG A 18 8.58 -28.62 -1.88
CA ARG A 18 7.22 -28.08 -1.69
C ARG A 18 7.12 -26.91 -0.70
N GLY A 19 8.09 -26.72 0.19
CA GLY A 19 7.99 -25.69 1.24
C GLY A 19 8.40 -24.27 0.84
N VAL A 20 9.30 -24.11 -0.14
CA VAL A 20 9.87 -22.79 -0.49
C VAL A 20 9.28 -22.22 -1.78
N GLY A 21 8.86 -23.09 -2.71
CA GLY A 21 8.16 -22.70 -3.93
C GLY A 21 6.72 -22.22 -3.70
N GLU A 22 6.03 -22.75 -2.68
CA GLU A 22 4.64 -22.39 -2.38
C GLU A 22 4.51 -21.01 -1.71
N LEU A 23 5.55 -20.52 -1.02
CA LEU A 23 5.54 -19.17 -0.41
C LEU A 23 5.66 -18.05 -1.45
N TRP A 24 6.37 -18.27 -2.56
CA TRP A 24 6.46 -17.31 -3.67
C TRP A 24 5.24 -17.42 -4.62
N PHE A 25 4.72 -18.62 -4.85
CA PHE A 25 3.46 -18.81 -5.57
C PHE A 25 2.24 -18.24 -4.82
N ALA A 26 2.28 -18.22 -3.49
CA ALA A 26 1.21 -17.64 -2.68
C ALA A 26 1.04 -16.13 -2.93
N MET A 27 2.11 -15.34 -3.06
CA MET A 27 1.95 -13.89 -3.30
C MET A 27 1.31 -13.56 -4.66
N GLY A 28 1.59 -14.35 -5.70
CA GLY A 28 0.95 -14.21 -7.02
C GLY A 28 -0.48 -14.76 -7.10
N TYR A 29 -0.85 -15.71 -6.24
CA TYR A 29 -2.24 -16.17 -6.11
C TYR A 29 -3.08 -15.33 -5.14
N PHE A 30 -2.45 -14.66 -4.17
CA PHE A 30 -3.13 -13.73 -3.26
C PHE A 30 -3.68 -12.53 -4.02
N THR A 31 -3.00 -12.01 -5.05
CA THR A 31 -3.57 -10.96 -5.91
C THR A 31 -4.74 -11.45 -6.77
N ASN A 32 -4.79 -12.75 -7.12
CA ASN A 32 -5.82 -13.31 -7.99
C ASN A 32 -7.09 -13.80 -7.26
N LYS A 33 -7.04 -13.98 -5.92
CA LYS A 33 -8.21 -14.30 -5.09
C LYS A 33 -8.68 -13.16 -4.17
N VAL A 34 -7.84 -12.17 -3.86
CA VAL A 34 -8.24 -11.03 -2.99
C VAL A 34 -9.18 -10.05 -3.72
N THR A 35 -9.27 -10.11 -5.05
CA THR A 35 -10.08 -9.19 -5.87
C THR A 35 -11.04 -9.88 -6.83
N GLN A 36 -11.49 -11.11 -6.56
CA GLN A 36 -12.65 -11.71 -7.27
C GLN A 36 -13.99 -11.05 -6.87
N GLN A 37 -14.02 -9.73 -6.77
CA GLN A 37 -15.26 -9.00 -7.00
C GLN A 37 -15.38 -8.84 -8.52
N PRO A 38 -16.58 -8.97 -9.09
CA PRO A 38 -16.76 -8.56 -10.47
C PRO A 38 -16.28 -7.10 -10.53
N ILE A 39 -15.28 -6.84 -11.36
CA ILE A 39 -15.01 -5.49 -11.83
C ILE A 39 -16.30 -5.14 -12.58
N HIS A 40 -17.25 -4.52 -11.88
CA HIS A 40 -18.39 -3.86 -12.50
C HIS A 40 -17.79 -3.04 -13.64
N LYS A 41 -18.43 -3.03 -14.81
CA LYS A 41 -17.94 -2.25 -15.97
C LYS A 41 -17.78 -0.80 -15.52
N LEU A 42 -16.56 -0.43 -15.10
CA LEU A 42 -16.24 0.90 -14.59
C LEU A 42 -16.34 1.84 -15.78
N SER A 43 -17.44 2.59 -15.84
CA SER A 43 -17.64 3.61 -16.84
C SER A 43 -17.16 4.95 -16.29
N VAL A 44 -16.67 5.83 -17.16
CA VAL A 44 -16.37 7.23 -16.79
C VAL A 44 -17.63 7.92 -16.25
N ALA A 45 -18.84 7.46 -16.61
CA ALA A 45 -20.09 7.93 -16.03
C ALA A 45 -20.21 7.64 -14.52
N ASP A 46 -19.52 6.61 -14.02
CA ASP A 46 -19.50 6.24 -12.61
C ASP A 46 -18.46 7.06 -11.82
N TYR A 47 -17.56 7.77 -12.51
CA TYR A 47 -16.63 8.69 -11.86
C TYR A 47 -17.41 9.86 -11.25
N ARG A 48 -17.50 9.85 -9.92
CA ARG A 48 -17.99 10.98 -9.14
C ARG A 48 -16.80 11.81 -8.65
N PRO A 49 -16.75 13.12 -8.96
CA PRO A 49 -15.79 14.02 -8.35
C PRO A 49 -15.83 13.91 -6.83
N GLN A 50 -14.73 14.28 -6.18
CA GLN A 50 -14.68 14.31 -4.72
C GLN A 50 -15.74 15.26 -4.18
N ASP A 51 -16.73 14.71 -3.48
CA ASP A 51 -17.66 15.47 -2.65
C ASP A 51 -17.03 15.64 -1.25
N TRP A 52 -16.88 16.89 -0.84
CA TRP A 52 -16.32 17.24 0.46
C TRP A 52 -17.12 16.60 1.60
N THR A 53 -18.44 16.56 1.49
CA THR A 53 -19.33 16.02 2.54
C THR A 53 -19.12 14.51 2.70
N ASP A 54 -19.17 13.75 1.61
CA ASP A 54 -18.94 12.31 1.62
C ASP A 54 -17.54 11.94 2.12
N TYR A 55 -16.52 12.69 1.71
CA TYR A 55 -15.13 12.47 2.14
C TYR A 55 -14.98 12.57 3.66
N HIS A 56 -15.47 13.67 4.25
CA HIS A 56 -15.37 13.89 5.68
C HIS A 56 -16.28 12.92 6.46
N TYR A 57 -17.47 12.63 5.93
CA TYR A 57 -18.41 11.68 6.51
C TYR A 57 -17.84 10.26 6.57
N ASN A 58 -17.29 9.74 5.47
CA ASN A 58 -16.72 8.40 5.41
C ASN A 58 -15.45 8.27 6.26
N ARG A 59 -14.62 9.32 6.32
CA ARG A 59 -13.48 9.37 7.24
C ARG A 59 -13.93 9.32 8.71
N PHE A 60 -15.00 10.03 9.05
CA PHE A 60 -15.58 9.96 10.40
C PHE A 60 -16.12 8.56 10.70
N ARG A 61 -16.89 7.95 9.78
CA ARG A 61 -17.36 6.57 9.88
C ARG A 61 -16.21 5.58 10.12
N ASN A 62 -15.11 5.70 9.38
CA ASN A 62 -13.91 4.89 9.59
C ASN A 62 -13.29 5.06 10.97
N LYS A 63 -13.30 6.29 11.51
CA LYS A 63 -12.78 6.56 12.86
C LYS A 63 -13.64 5.97 13.96
N VAL A 64 -14.97 5.95 13.82
CA VAL A 64 -15.89 5.47 14.87
C VAL A 64 -16.22 3.97 14.78
N TRP A 65 -15.84 3.30 13.69
CA TRP A 65 -15.96 1.84 13.58
C TRP A 65 -15.14 1.16 14.68
N PRO A 66 -15.67 0.17 15.43
CA PRO A 66 -16.79 -0.73 15.11
C PRO A 66 -18.20 -0.26 15.48
N LEU A 67 -18.32 0.89 16.14
CA LEU A 67 -19.60 1.53 16.43
C LEU A 67 -20.01 2.49 15.30
N SER A 68 -21.11 3.21 15.50
CA SER A 68 -21.65 4.16 14.51
C SER A 68 -22.06 5.48 15.17
N ALA A 69 -22.14 6.55 14.38
CA ALA A 69 -22.65 7.85 14.83
C ALA A 69 -24.06 7.72 15.44
N HIS A 70 -24.90 6.88 14.84
CA HIS A 70 -26.25 6.59 15.34
C HIS A 70 -26.22 5.95 16.74
N SER A 71 -25.28 5.03 17.00
CA SER A 71 -25.17 4.43 18.34
C SER A 71 -24.81 5.45 19.42
N LEU A 72 -24.07 6.51 19.08
CA LEU A 72 -23.80 7.62 20.01
C LEU A 72 -25.08 8.41 20.31
N LEU A 73 -25.85 8.76 19.27
CA LEU A 73 -27.14 9.43 19.45
C LEU A 73 -28.13 8.59 20.27
N CYS A 74 -28.18 7.28 20.04
CA CYS A 74 -28.98 6.36 20.85
C CYS A 74 -28.50 6.34 22.30
N THR A 75 -27.19 6.35 22.55
CA THR A 75 -26.62 6.36 23.90
C THR A 75 -26.99 7.65 24.64
N ILE A 76 -26.90 8.80 23.95
CA ILE A 76 -27.36 10.09 24.47
C ILE A 76 -28.86 10.04 24.77
N GLY A 77 -29.69 9.55 23.86
CA GLY A 77 -31.13 9.45 24.05
C GLY A 77 -31.51 8.56 25.24
N VAL A 78 -30.87 7.39 25.37
CA VAL A 78 -31.12 6.47 26.49
C VAL A 78 -30.70 7.09 27.82
N ILE A 79 -29.51 7.69 27.90
CA ILE A 79 -29.04 8.28 29.16
C ILE A 79 -29.89 9.50 29.55
N SER A 80 -30.28 10.34 28.58
CA SER A 80 -31.21 11.44 28.81
C SER A 80 -32.57 10.96 29.31
N PHE A 81 -33.13 9.90 28.71
CA PHE A 81 -34.39 9.31 29.13
C PHE A 81 -34.30 8.73 30.55
N LEU A 82 -33.25 7.95 30.84
CA LEU A 82 -33.04 7.39 32.18
C LEU A 82 -32.92 8.49 33.23
N HIS A 83 -32.17 9.56 32.93
CA HIS A 83 -32.03 10.69 33.82
C HIS A 83 -33.36 11.42 34.05
N PHE A 84 -34.20 11.57 33.03
CA PHE A 84 -35.55 12.15 33.14
C PHE A 84 -36.45 11.31 34.05
N GLU A 85 -36.39 9.99 33.96
CA GLU A 85 -37.13 9.05 34.82
C GLU A 85 -36.52 8.91 36.24
N ALA A 86 -35.59 9.80 36.62
CA ALA A 86 -34.88 9.78 37.90
C ALA A 86 -34.12 8.46 38.19
N VAL A 87 -33.86 7.65 37.17
CA VAL A 87 -32.94 6.52 37.24
C VAL A 87 -31.54 7.06 37.01
N ASN A 88 -30.65 6.97 38.00
CA ASN A 88 -29.29 7.53 37.89
C ASN A 88 -28.26 6.44 37.51
N PRO A 89 -28.07 6.12 36.20
CA PRO A 89 -27.02 5.18 35.77
C PRO A 89 -25.60 5.73 35.94
N SER A 90 -25.47 7.02 36.26
CA SER A 90 -24.18 7.70 36.37
C SER A 90 -23.56 7.64 37.77
N PHE A 91 -24.29 7.14 38.77
CA PHE A 91 -23.87 7.11 40.18
C PHE A 91 -23.38 8.48 40.68
N GLY A 92 -24.07 9.55 40.29
CA GLY A 92 -23.74 10.94 40.65
C GLY A 92 -22.67 11.60 39.76
N ALA A 93 -22.15 10.92 38.74
CA ALA A 93 -21.16 11.52 37.84
C ALA A 93 -21.73 12.69 37.01
N ILE A 94 -23.01 12.63 36.61
CA ILE A 94 -23.65 13.76 35.89
C ILE A 94 -23.71 14.99 36.77
N ASP A 95 -24.12 14.84 38.04
CA ASP A 95 -24.16 15.93 39.02
C ASP A 95 -22.74 16.46 39.28
N TYR A 96 -21.75 15.58 39.44
CA TYR A 96 -20.36 15.97 39.60
C TYR A 96 -19.83 16.78 38.41
N ILE A 97 -20.13 16.38 37.17
CA ILE A 97 -19.76 17.15 35.97
C ILE A 97 -20.46 18.52 36.00
N GLN A 98 -21.74 18.56 36.31
CA GLN A 98 -22.50 19.80 36.41
C GLN A 98 -21.94 20.75 37.48
N GLU A 99 -21.43 20.20 38.58
CA GLU A 99 -20.96 20.95 39.75
C GLU A 99 -19.47 21.32 39.70
N ASN A 100 -18.65 20.68 38.87
CA ASN A 100 -17.20 20.93 38.85
C ASN A 100 -16.70 21.42 37.49
N PHE A 101 -17.36 21.06 36.39
CA PHE A 101 -16.90 21.40 35.04
C PHE A 101 -17.48 22.73 34.52
N PHE A 102 -18.77 22.98 34.76
CA PHE A 102 -19.49 24.16 34.25
C PHE A 102 -19.67 25.36 35.19
N PRO A 103 -19.70 25.24 36.53
CA PRO A 103 -20.04 26.36 37.40
C PRO A 103 -18.97 27.47 37.49
N PRO A 104 -17.68 27.26 37.16
CA PRO A 104 -16.77 28.38 36.97
C PRO A 104 -17.14 29.29 35.78
N ILE A 105 -18.03 28.86 34.86
CA ILE A 105 -18.26 29.51 33.56
C ILE A 105 -19.72 29.96 33.35
N VAL A 106 -20.73 29.17 33.78
CA VAL A 106 -22.15 29.42 33.39
C VAL A 106 -23.17 29.26 34.55
N GLY A 107 -22.79 28.64 35.67
CA GLY A 107 -23.71 28.37 36.80
C GLY A 107 -24.66 27.18 36.57
N ARG A 108 -25.38 26.76 37.63
CA ARG A 108 -26.28 25.59 37.59
C ARG A 108 -27.61 25.95 36.93
N ASN A 109 -27.92 25.35 35.79
CA ASN A 109 -29.17 25.55 35.06
C ASN A 109 -29.47 24.32 34.18
N ILE A 110 -30.61 24.33 33.49
CA ILE A 110 -31.04 23.22 32.63
C ILE A 110 -30.07 22.97 31.46
N VAL A 111 -29.38 24.01 30.97
CA VAL A 111 -28.39 23.89 29.90
C VAL A 111 -27.16 23.15 30.39
N THR A 112 -26.62 23.51 31.56
CA THR A 112 -25.46 22.81 32.14
C THR A 112 -25.79 21.38 32.55
N LEU A 113 -27.05 21.10 32.93
CA LEU A 113 -27.52 19.72 33.13
C LEU A 113 -27.50 18.92 31.82
N ALA A 114 -28.12 19.45 30.76
CA ALA A 114 -28.18 18.79 29.46
C ALA A 114 -26.77 18.52 28.89
N LEU A 115 -25.85 19.49 29.00
CA LEU A 115 -24.45 19.30 28.60
C LEU A 115 -23.74 18.23 29.43
N SER A 116 -23.99 18.17 30.74
CA SER A 116 -23.39 17.15 31.62
C SER A 116 -23.87 15.74 31.26
N VAL A 117 -25.17 15.60 30.95
CA VAL A 117 -25.76 14.34 30.45
C VAL A 117 -25.10 13.92 29.14
N VAL A 118 -24.96 14.84 28.18
CA VAL A 118 -24.32 14.57 26.88
C VAL A 118 -22.85 14.18 27.07
N LEU A 119 -22.10 14.89 27.90
CA LEU A 119 -20.69 14.57 28.19
C LEU A 119 -20.54 13.18 28.80
N PHE A 120 -21.38 12.85 29.79
CA PHE A 120 -21.38 11.52 30.39
C PHE A 120 -21.74 10.44 29.36
N ALA A 121 -22.73 10.68 28.50
CA ALA A 121 -23.11 9.75 27.45
C ALA A 121 -22.01 9.52 26.41
N VAL A 122 -21.32 10.58 25.98
CA VAL A 122 -20.15 10.50 25.11
C VAL A 122 -19.04 9.69 25.77
N PHE A 123 -18.79 9.90 27.07
CA PHE A 123 -17.79 9.14 27.83
C PHE A 123 -18.14 7.65 27.89
N VAL A 124 -19.38 7.29 28.25
CA VAL A 124 -19.84 5.90 28.28
C VAL A 124 -19.71 5.24 26.91
N TRP A 125 -20.15 5.92 25.86
CA TRP A 125 -20.02 5.44 24.48
C TRP A 125 -18.55 5.25 24.08
N PHE A 126 -17.67 6.18 24.44
CA PHE A 126 -16.24 6.09 24.17
C PHE A 126 -15.59 4.91 24.89
N VAL A 127 -15.88 4.70 26.18
CA VAL A 127 -15.37 3.54 26.94
C VAL A 127 -15.83 2.23 26.31
N PHE A 128 -17.09 2.15 25.89
CA PHE A 128 -17.62 0.97 25.20
C PHE A 128 -16.95 0.73 23.84
N ASP A 129 -16.78 1.78 23.03
CA ASP A 129 -16.05 1.74 21.75
C ASP A 129 -14.62 1.22 21.94
N GLN A 130 -13.86 1.80 22.88
CA GLN A 130 -12.49 1.39 23.16
C GLN A 130 -12.41 -0.06 23.64
N THR A 131 -13.35 -0.49 24.49
CA THR A 131 -13.42 -1.87 24.95
C THR A 131 -13.66 -2.82 23.77
N LEU A 132 -14.60 -2.51 22.89
CA LEU A 132 -14.91 -3.33 21.73
C LEU A 132 -13.73 -3.38 20.75
N ARG A 133 -13.05 -2.26 20.50
CA ARG A 133 -11.82 -2.21 19.69
C ARG A 133 -10.73 -3.10 20.28
N TYR A 134 -10.51 -3.02 21.59
CA TYR A 134 -9.54 -3.85 22.28
C TYR A 134 -9.85 -5.34 22.12
N LEU A 135 -11.11 -5.74 22.31
CA LEU A 135 -11.54 -7.13 22.14
C LEU A 135 -11.35 -7.63 20.71
N ILE A 136 -11.71 -6.83 19.70
CA ILE A 136 -11.47 -7.17 18.29
C ILE A 136 -9.97 -7.28 18.02
N SER A 137 -9.18 -6.30 18.46
CA SER A 137 -7.74 -6.29 18.30
C SER A 137 -7.07 -7.51 18.94
N PHE A 138 -7.51 -7.88 20.15
CA PHE A 138 -7.05 -9.06 20.85
C PHE A 138 -7.36 -10.33 20.06
N ALA A 139 -8.59 -10.49 19.57
CA ALA A 139 -8.98 -11.63 18.75
C ALA A 139 -8.13 -11.71 17.46
N LEU A 140 -7.86 -10.59 16.81
CA LEU A 140 -7.03 -10.51 15.60
C LEU A 140 -5.55 -10.87 15.83
N ARG A 141 -5.07 -11.01 17.07
CA ARG A 141 -3.71 -11.49 17.35
C ARG A 141 -3.52 -12.98 17.10
N TYR A 142 -4.60 -13.75 17.00
CA TYR A 142 -4.50 -15.18 16.70
C TYR A 142 -3.93 -15.41 15.30
N LYS A 143 -2.82 -16.16 15.22
CA LYS A 143 -2.10 -16.47 13.97
C LYS A 143 -2.15 -17.95 13.58
N GLY A 144 -2.81 -18.81 14.37
CA GLY A 144 -2.84 -20.26 14.11
C GLY A 144 -3.42 -20.59 12.72
N TRP A 145 -4.36 -19.79 12.25
CA TRP A 145 -4.94 -19.92 10.91
C TRP A 145 -3.93 -19.82 9.76
N VAL A 146 -2.77 -19.18 9.96
CA VAL A 146 -1.69 -19.08 8.95
C VAL A 146 -0.84 -20.36 8.92
N TYR A 147 -0.71 -21.02 10.06
CA TYR A 147 0.18 -22.18 10.23
C TYR A 147 -0.56 -23.52 10.14
N ASP A 148 -1.89 -23.51 10.25
CA ASP A 148 -2.69 -24.72 10.09
C ASP A 148 -2.55 -25.30 8.66
N PRO A 149 -2.46 -26.63 8.51
CA PRO A 149 -2.38 -27.25 7.20
C PRO A 149 -3.62 -26.94 6.34
N VAL A 150 -3.39 -26.72 5.04
CA VAL A 150 -4.48 -26.47 4.09
C VAL A 150 -5.47 -27.63 4.11
N GLY A 151 -6.76 -27.32 4.26
CA GLY A 151 -7.86 -28.28 4.30
C GLY A 151 -8.05 -28.98 5.66
N ARG A 152 -7.19 -28.76 6.66
CA ARG A 152 -7.30 -29.37 8.00
C ARG A 152 -7.18 -28.32 9.12
N PRO A 153 -8.09 -27.32 9.17
CA PRO A 153 -8.03 -26.28 10.20
C PRO A 153 -8.36 -26.86 11.58
N SER A 154 -7.58 -26.43 12.58
CA SER A 154 -7.81 -26.70 13.99
C SER A 154 -9.17 -26.15 14.45
N VAL A 155 -9.70 -26.67 15.56
CA VAL A 155 -10.95 -26.17 16.15
C VAL A 155 -10.83 -24.69 16.49
N ALA A 156 -9.68 -24.25 17.01
CA ALA A 156 -9.39 -22.86 17.29
C ALA A 156 -9.48 -21.98 16.02
N THR A 157 -8.88 -22.42 14.91
CA THR A 157 -9.00 -21.73 13.61
C THR A 157 -10.43 -21.69 13.10
N ARG A 158 -11.23 -22.75 13.28
CA ARG A 158 -12.64 -22.76 12.89
C ARG A 158 -13.46 -21.73 13.66
N ILE A 159 -13.29 -21.67 14.98
CA ILE A 159 -13.93 -20.68 15.86
C ILE A 159 -13.50 -19.27 15.48
N TYR A 160 -12.19 -19.07 15.27
CA TYR A 160 -11.64 -17.80 14.82
C TYR A 160 -12.23 -17.35 13.49
N MET A 161 -12.32 -18.24 12.49
CA MET A 161 -12.90 -17.92 11.19
C MET A 161 -14.41 -17.64 11.28
N LEU A 162 -15.14 -18.26 12.22
CA LEU A 162 -16.52 -17.88 12.50
C LEU A 162 -16.61 -16.45 13.05
N PHE A 163 -15.73 -16.09 13.99
CA PHE A 163 -15.61 -14.72 14.48
C PHE A 163 -15.31 -13.73 13.34
N ILE A 164 -14.35 -14.04 12.47
CA ILE A 164 -14.01 -13.20 11.30
C ILE A 164 -15.21 -13.03 10.37
N LYS A 165 -15.96 -14.10 10.09
CA LYS A 165 -17.20 -14.01 9.28
C LYS A 165 -18.24 -13.11 9.93
N LEU A 166 -18.42 -13.16 11.26
CA LEU A 166 -19.33 -12.28 11.99
C LEU A 166 -18.87 -10.82 11.92
N LEU A 167 -17.55 -10.58 12.04
CA LEU A 167 -16.96 -9.25 11.93
C LEU A 167 -17.24 -8.62 10.56
N GLN A 168 -17.09 -9.41 9.49
CA GLN A 168 -17.29 -9.00 8.10
C GLN A 168 -18.75 -8.76 7.70
N ARG A 169 -19.73 -9.23 8.49
CA ARG A 169 -21.16 -8.95 8.21
C ARG A 169 -21.53 -7.49 8.43
N ARG A 170 -20.72 -6.75 9.18
CA ARG A 170 -20.92 -5.31 9.40
C ARG A 170 -20.51 -4.56 8.14
N GLU A 171 -21.25 -3.49 7.84
CA GLU A 171 -20.85 -2.59 6.77
C GLU A 171 -19.50 -1.95 7.13
N THR A 172 -18.53 -2.03 6.22
CA THR A 172 -17.18 -1.51 6.40
C THR A 172 -16.75 -0.73 5.18
N LEU A 173 -16.13 0.41 5.43
CA LEU A 173 -15.40 1.21 4.46
C LEU A 173 -13.93 0.75 4.42
N PHE A 174 -13.20 1.15 3.39
CA PHE A 174 -11.86 0.65 3.06
C PHE A 174 -10.87 0.68 4.24
N PHE A 175 -10.93 1.71 5.09
CA PHE A 175 -10.05 1.90 6.25
C PHE A 175 -10.68 1.51 7.61
N SER A 176 -11.85 0.89 7.65
CA SER A 176 -12.60 0.68 8.90
C SER A 176 -11.82 -0.13 9.94
N TYR A 177 -11.03 -1.11 9.50
CA TYR A 177 -10.26 -1.95 10.40
C TYR A 177 -8.99 -1.28 10.96
N GLN A 178 -8.53 -0.14 10.43
CA GLN A 178 -7.24 0.45 10.84
C GLN A 178 -7.20 0.77 12.34
N GLY A 179 -8.34 1.11 12.95
CA GLY A 179 -8.45 1.40 14.37
C GLY A 179 -8.50 0.18 15.29
N VAL A 180 -8.56 -1.05 14.76
CA VAL A 180 -8.60 -2.30 15.55
C VAL A 180 -7.48 -3.27 15.23
N LEU A 181 -6.67 -3.01 14.21
CA LEU A 181 -5.55 -3.90 13.89
C LEU A 181 -4.57 -3.97 15.08
N PRO A 182 -4.07 -5.16 15.41
CA PRO A 182 -3.11 -5.31 16.50
C PRO A 182 -1.79 -4.61 16.15
N THR A 183 -1.17 -4.02 17.16
CA THR A 183 0.18 -3.46 17.03
C THR A 183 1.19 -4.58 16.72
N LEU A 184 2.28 -4.22 16.04
CA LEU A 184 3.35 -5.16 15.75
C LEU A 184 3.89 -5.70 17.09
N PRO A 185 3.89 -7.03 17.32
CA PRO A 185 4.37 -7.58 18.58
C PRO A 185 5.88 -7.39 18.68
N LEU A 186 6.35 -7.13 19.89
CA LEU A 186 7.77 -7.09 20.22
C LEU A 186 8.19 -8.46 20.79
N PRO A 187 8.97 -9.27 20.05
CA PRO A 187 9.42 -10.57 20.53
C PRO A 187 10.32 -10.44 21.76
N THR A 188 10.39 -11.51 22.56
CA THR A 188 11.37 -11.56 23.65
C THR A 188 12.79 -11.65 23.08
N LEU A 189 13.74 -11.12 23.84
CA LEU A 189 15.15 -11.18 23.49
C LEU A 189 15.62 -12.63 23.29
N GLN A 190 15.28 -13.51 24.23
CA GLN A 190 15.63 -14.94 24.15
C GLN A 190 15.08 -15.60 22.88
N ALA A 191 13.77 -15.44 22.60
CA ALA A 191 13.17 -16.03 21.42
C ALA A 191 13.77 -15.51 20.11
N THR A 192 14.23 -14.25 20.10
CA THR A 192 14.92 -13.66 18.96
C THR A 192 16.30 -14.29 18.75
N VAL A 193 17.08 -14.44 19.82
CA VAL A 193 18.42 -15.08 19.78
C VAL A 193 18.32 -16.56 19.42
N ASP A 194 17.37 -17.30 20.00
CA ASP A 194 17.15 -18.72 19.68
C ASP A 194 16.81 -18.90 18.20
N LYS A 195 15.94 -18.03 17.66
CA LYS A 195 15.58 -18.05 16.24
C LYS A 195 16.76 -17.67 15.34
N TYR A 196 17.57 -16.69 15.75
CA TYR A 196 18.81 -16.32 15.06
C TYR A 196 19.76 -17.52 14.97
N LEU A 197 20.12 -18.14 16.10
CA LEU A 197 21.01 -19.30 16.12
C LEU A 197 20.44 -20.46 15.30
N LYS A 198 19.14 -20.75 15.44
CA LYS A 198 18.47 -21.77 14.62
C LYS A 198 18.61 -21.51 13.12
N SER A 199 18.51 -20.24 12.69
CA SER A 199 18.67 -19.86 11.28
C SER A 199 20.12 -19.94 10.80
N MET A 200 21.09 -19.58 11.65
CA MET A 200 22.52 -19.64 11.32
C MET A 200 23.04 -21.07 11.25
N ARG A 201 22.42 -22.01 11.97
CA ARG A 201 22.90 -23.40 12.05
C ARG A 201 23.03 -24.08 10.68
N ALA A 202 22.14 -23.76 9.75
CA ALA A 202 22.19 -24.35 8.40
C ALA A 202 23.19 -23.66 7.46
N LEU A 203 23.75 -22.52 7.87
CA LEU A 203 24.62 -21.67 7.04
C LEU A 203 26.09 -21.74 7.46
N LEU A 204 26.39 -22.23 8.66
CA LEU A 204 27.71 -22.18 9.29
C LEU A 204 28.27 -23.57 9.53
N SER A 205 29.61 -23.68 9.50
CA SER A 205 30.31 -24.84 10.05
C SER A 205 30.14 -24.96 11.57
N ASP A 206 30.51 -26.11 12.14
CA ASP A 206 30.42 -26.33 13.59
C ASP A 206 31.23 -25.30 14.40
N GLU A 207 32.47 -25.04 13.97
CA GLU A 207 33.35 -24.08 14.64
C GLU A 207 32.81 -22.64 14.59
N GLU A 208 32.32 -22.21 13.43
CA GLU A 208 31.71 -20.89 13.25
C GLU A 208 30.42 -20.76 14.05
N PHE A 209 29.60 -21.81 14.06
CA PHE A 209 28.36 -21.84 14.83
C PHE A 209 28.63 -21.74 16.33
N ASP A 210 29.60 -22.50 16.84
CA ASP A 210 30.00 -22.43 18.24
C ASP A 210 30.53 -21.04 18.63
N ARG A 211 31.28 -20.40 17.73
CA ARG A 211 31.68 -19.00 17.92
C ARG A 211 30.47 -18.06 17.98
N GLN A 212 29.51 -18.19 17.07
CA GLN A 212 28.30 -17.36 17.06
C GLN A 212 27.44 -17.59 18.32
N LYS A 213 27.35 -18.83 18.78
CA LYS A 213 26.67 -19.18 20.02
C LYS A 213 27.29 -18.48 21.22
N LYS A 214 28.63 -18.52 21.36
CA LYS A 214 29.34 -17.79 22.42
C LYS A 214 29.07 -16.29 22.37
N LEU A 215 29.07 -15.68 21.18
CA LEU A 215 28.77 -14.25 21.01
C LEU A 215 27.32 -13.93 21.40
N ALA A 216 26.37 -14.81 21.07
CA ALA A 216 24.98 -14.66 21.47
C ALA A 216 24.80 -14.76 22.99
N ASP A 217 25.47 -15.72 23.65
CA ASP A 217 25.45 -15.87 25.10
C ASP A 217 26.10 -14.65 25.81
N ASP A 218 27.19 -14.13 25.25
CA ASP A 218 27.83 -12.89 25.71
C ASP A 218 26.89 -11.68 25.57
N PHE A 219 26.21 -11.56 24.44
CA PHE A 219 25.24 -10.48 24.18
C PHE A 219 24.11 -10.49 25.21
N LEU A 220 23.59 -11.69 25.54
CA LEU A 220 22.55 -11.88 26.55
C LEU A 220 23.03 -11.60 27.98
N SER A 221 24.23 -12.04 28.34
CA SER A 221 24.74 -12.00 29.71
C SER A 221 25.34 -10.65 30.12
N LYS A 222 25.93 -9.88 29.19
CA LYS A 222 26.65 -8.62 29.49
C LYS A 222 25.75 -7.39 29.66
N GLY A 223 24.42 -7.57 29.77
CA GLY A 223 23.45 -6.49 30.01
C GLY A 223 23.18 -5.55 28.83
N THR A 224 24.04 -5.53 27.80
CA THR A 224 23.85 -4.73 26.57
C THR A 224 22.52 -5.04 25.90
N ALA A 225 22.21 -6.33 25.69
CA ALA A 225 20.97 -6.73 25.05
C ALA A 225 19.73 -6.31 25.84
N THR A 226 19.77 -6.42 27.17
CA THR A 226 18.69 -5.98 28.08
C THR A 226 18.48 -4.47 27.98
N SER A 227 19.55 -3.68 27.95
CA SER A 227 19.46 -2.22 27.80
C SER A 227 18.82 -1.83 26.46
N LEU A 228 19.22 -2.47 25.36
CA LEU A 228 18.66 -2.25 24.04
C LEU A 228 17.18 -2.67 23.96
N GLN A 229 16.84 -3.84 24.50
CA GLN A 229 15.47 -4.33 24.55
C GLN A 229 14.57 -3.40 25.37
N MET A 230 15.05 -2.82 26.47
CA MET A 230 14.30 -1.83 27.26
C MET A 230 13.99 -0.58 26.41
N ARG A 231 14.97 -0.01 25.72
CA ARG A 231 14.75 1.13 24.82
C ARG A 231 13.75 0.79 23.71
N LEU A 232 13.82 -0.44 23.19
CA LEU A 232 12.88 -0.93 22.19
C LEU A 232 11.46 -1.08 22.76
N HIS A 233 11.31 -1.52 24.02
CA HIS A 233 10.02 -1.54 24.72
C HIS A 233 9.43 -0.14 24.88
N VAL A 234 10.24 0.86 25.25
CA VAL A 234 9.78 2.26 25.36
C VAL A 234 9.25 2.74 24.01
N LYS A 235 9.98 2.47 22.91
CA LYS A 235 9.52 2.81 21.55
C LYS A 235 8.24 2.05 21.16
N TRP A 236 8.14 0.77 21.53
CA TRP A 236 6.96 -0.05 21.28
C TRP A 236 5.71 0.49 21.99
N LEU A 237 5.84 0.97 23.22
CA LEU A 237 4.74 1.59 23.97
C LEU A 237 4.31 2.95 23.40
N SER A 238 5.24 3.73 22.87
CA SER A 238 4.97 5.07 22.36
C SER A 238 4.63 5.14 20.86
N SER A 239 4.73 4.03 20.13
CA SER A 239 4.56 3.99 18.67
C SER A 239 3.42 3.05 18.24
N LYS A 240 2.62 3.45 17.25
CA LYS A 240 1.64 2.55 16.60
C LYS A 240 2.32 1.33 15.94
N ASN A 241 3.51 1.56 15.39
CA ASN A 241 4.40 0.53 14.88
C ASN A 241 5.84 1.01 15.11
N TYR A 242 6.60 0.25 15.89
CA TYR A 242 7.95 0.62 16.34
C TYR A 242 9.05 0.35 15.28
N VAL A 243 8.69 -0.13 14.09
CA VAL A 243 9.65 -0.47 13.04
C VAL A 243 9.49 0.44 11.82
N THR A 244 8.29 0.97 11.56
CA THR A 244 7.96 1.65 10.30
C THR A 244 8.91 2.79 9.93
N ASP A 245 9.26 3.67 10.87
CA ASP A 245 10.13 4.82 10.63
C ASP A 245 11.57 4.37 10.31
N TRP A 246 12.14 3.52 11.17
CA TRP A 246 13.48 2.97 10.96
C TRP A 246 13.57 2.13 9.68
N TRP A 247 12.56 1.34 9.37
CA TRP A 247 12.53 0.53 8.16
C TRP A 247 12.51 1.39 6.91
N LYS A 248 11.65 2.41 6.85
CA LYS A 248 11.59 3.35 5.72
C LYS A 248 12.92 4.08 5.55
N GLU A 249 13.49 4.58 6.65
CA GLU A 249 14.71 5.37 6.61
C GLU A 249 15.94 4.52 6.25
N ILE A 250 16.21 3.46 7.02
CA ILE A 250 17.45 2.67 6.90
C ILE A 250 17.46 1.83 5.63
N VAL A 251 16.36 1.14 5.32
CA VAL A 251 16.33 0.20 4.20
C VAL A 251 16.21 0.92 2.85
N TYR A 252 15.43 2.00 2.80
CA TYR A 252 15.15 2.68 1.53
C TYR A 252 15.84 4.03 1.43
N MET A 253 15.60 4.95 2.37
CA MET A 253 16.01 6.34 2.20
C MET A 253 17.52 6.53 2.31
N ARG A 254 18.23 5.75 3.13
CA ARG A 254 19.68 5.82 3.25
C ARG A 254 20.43 5.02 2.17
N HIS A 255 19.75 4.22 1.36
CA HIS A 255 20.38 3.55 0.21
C HIS A 255 20.90 4.59 -0.79
N ARG A 256 22.21 4.59 -1.07
CA ARG A 256 22.86 5.56 -1.97
C ARG A 256 23.05 5.06 -3.40
N GLY A 257 22.96 3.76 -3.63
CA GLY A 257 23.08 3.19 -4.96
C GLY A 257 21.89 3.49 -5.87
N SER A 258 21.98 3.01 -7.11
CA SER A 258 20.91 3.11 -8.10
C SER A 258 19.60 2.51 -7.59
N LEU A 259 18.48 3.23 -7.80
CA LEU A 259 17.15 2.75 -7.45
C LEU A 259 16.67 1.57 -8.27
N ILE A 260 17.35 1.22 -9.38
CA ILE A 260 17.09 -0.02 -10.13
C ILE A 260 17.16 -1.24 -9.21
N LYS A 261 18.03 -1.21 -8.19
CA LYS A 261 18.21 -2.31 -7.23
C LYS A 261 17.08 -2.45 -6.22
N THR A 262 16.28 -1.39 -6.03
CA THR A 262 15.25 -1.34 -4.97
C THR A 262 13.83 -1.18 -5.51
N ASN A 263 13.67 -0.63 -6.71
CA ASN A 263 12.37 -0.48 -7.33
C ASN A 263 11.89 -1.82 -7.88
N MET A 264 10.61 -2.09 -7.69
CA MET A 264 9.95 -3.32 -8.13
C MET A 264 9.11 -3.01 -9.37
N ALA A 265 9.37 -3.74 -10.46
CA ALA A 265 8.53 -3.68 -11.65
C ALA A 265 7.45 -4.77 -11.58
N GLY A 266 6.21 -4.37 -11.85
CA GLY A 266 5.12 -5.30 -12.13
C GLY A 266 4.87 -5.37 -13.63
N VAL A 267 4.68 -6.57 -14.16
CA VAL A 267 4.20 -6.79 -15.52
C VAL A 267 2.73 -7.19 -15.41
N ASP A 268 1.83 -6.35 -15.91
CA ASP A 268 0.39 -6.65 -15.97
C ASP A 268 0.08 -7.56 -17.19
N VAL A 269 -1.19 -7.71 -17.57
CA VAL A 269 -1.76 -8.50 -18.68
C VAL A 269 -1.20 -8.20 -20.09
N ILE A 270 0.12 -8.10 -20.25
CA ILE A 270 0.86 -8.10 -21.53
C ILE A 270 0.43 -9.28 -22.40
N PHE A 271 -0.07 -10.37 -21.79
CA PHE A 271 -0.59 -11.55 -22.48
C PHE A 271 -1.99 -11.35 -23.10
N ARG A 272 -2.73 -10.29 -22.74
CA ARG A 272 -4.05 -10.01 -23.30
C ARG A 272 -4.04 -8.69 -24.06
N ARG A 273 -3.83 -8.78 -25.39
CA ARG A 273 -3.97 -7.64 -26.30
C ARG A 273 -5.45 -7.35 -26.54
N THR A 274 -6.02 -6.42 -25.77
CA THR A 274 -7.44 -6.01 -25.89
C THR A 274 -7.73 -5.14 -27.12
N THR A 275 -6.72 -4.42 -27.63
CA THR A 275 -6.77 -3.63 -28.86
C THR A 275 -5.36 -3.43 -29.40
N HIS A 276 -5.23 -3.17 -30.71
CA HIS A 276 -3.95 -2.84 -31.34
C HIS A 276 -3.46 -1.43 -30.99
N LEU A 277 -4.35 -0.52 -30.61
CA LEU A 277 -4.03 0.88 -30.36
C LEU A 277 -3.38 1.09 -28.98
N PRO A 278 -2.07 1.44 -28.90
CA PRO A 278 -1.42 1.70 -27.61
C PRO A 278 -2.01 2.92 -26.88
N ALA A 279 -2.37 3.98 -27.60
CA ALA A 279 -3.04 5.15 -27.02
C ALA A 279 -4.32 4.77 -26.27
N ALA A 280 -5.16 3.93 -26.87
CA ALA A 280 -6.41 3.46 -26.27
C ALA A 280 -6.17 2.66 -24.98
N ARG A 281 -5.17 1.77 -24.97
CA ARG A 281 -4.84 0.97 -23.77
C ARG A 281 -4.34 1.86 -22.64
N ALA A 282 -3.41 2.78 -22.92
CA ALA A 282 -2.90 3.73 -21.92
C ALA A 282 -4.02 4.61 -21.36
N ALA A 283 -4.88 5.15 -22.23
CA ALA A 283 -5.97 6.02 -21.83
C ALA A 283 -6.98 5.29 -20.93
N ASN A 284 -7.35 4.06 -21.26
CA ASN A 284 -8.25 3.25 -20.44
C ASN A 284 -7.67 3.03 -19.05
N LEU A 285 -6.38 2.70 -18.94
CA LEU A 285 -5.85 2.54 -17.59
C LEU A 285 -5.73 3.87 -16.85
N VAL A 286 -5.31 4.98 -17.48
CA VAL A 286 -5.32 6.27 -16.77
C VAL A 286 -6.69 6.51 -16.12
N VAL A 287 -7.78 6.28 -16.85
CA VAL A 287 -9.14 6.34 -16.29
C VAL A 287 -9.37 5.33 -15.16
N CYS A 288 -9.07 4.05 -15.36
CA CYS A 288 -9.25 3.01 -14.33
C CYS A 288 -8.47 3.32 -13.04
N ASN A 289 -7.23 3.79 -13.15
CA ASN A 289 -6.39 4.17 -12.02
C ASN A 289 -7.00 5.34 -11.25
N ARG A 290 -7.48 6.37 -11.97
CA ARG A 290 -8.14 7.52 -11.32
C ARG A 290 -9.42 7.09 -10.60
N MET A 291 -10.22 6.21 -11.20
CA MET A 291 -11.43 5.68 -10.56
C MET A 291 -11.09 4.87 -9.31
N PHE A 292 -10.12 3.96 -9.41
CA PHE A 292 -9.67 3.13 -8.29
C PHE A 292 -9.13 3.98 -7.13
N GLU A 293 -8.28 4.96 -7.43
CA GLU A 293 -7.76 5.90 -6.44
C GLU A 293 -8.88 6.67 -5.75
N ASN A 294 -9.85 7.16 -6.53
CA ASN A 294 -10.99 7.88 -6.00
C ASN A 294 -11.83 7.02 -5.05
N GLU A 295 -12.09 5.76 -5.38
CA GLU A 295 -12.86 4.86 -4.53
C GLU A 295 -12.15 4.50 -3.22
N ILE A 296 -10.81 4.39 -3.20
CA ILE A 296 -10.09 4.02 -1.98
C ILE A 296 -9.66 5.21 -1.11
N ILE A 297 -9.24 6.31 -1.72
CA ILE A 297 -8.67 7.45 -0.97
C ILE A 297 -9.77 8.45 -0.60
N HIS A 298 -10.55 8.88 -1.60
CA HIS A 298 -11.53 9.93 -1.43
C HIS A 298 -12.86 9.37 -0.93
N GLN A 299 -13.44 8.38 -1.60
CA GLN A 299 -14.71 7.80 -1.19
C GLN A 299 -14.55 6.78 -0.05
N GLN A 300 -13.45 6.03 -0.04
CA GLN A 300 -13.18 4.95 0.92
C GLN A 300 -14.26 3.85 0.90
N THR A 301 -14.96 3.67 -0.21
CA THR A 301 -16.14 2.79 -0.37
C THR A 301 -15.78 1.36 -0.74
N MET A 302 -14.58 1.15 -1.29
CA MET A 302 -14.06 -0.18 -1.56
C MET A 302 -14.00 -1.03 -0.29
N LYS A 303 -14.21 -2.35 -0.43
CA LYS A 303 -14.10 -3.26 0.72
C LYS A 303 -12.67 -3.28 1.26
N PRO A 304 -12.50 -3.41 2.58
CA PRO A 304 -11.18 -3.55 3.18
C PRO A 304 -10.35 -4.68 2.59
N VAL A 305 -9.03 -4.50 2.58
CA VAL A 305 -8.09 -5.54 2.18
C VAL A 305 -8.13 -6.67 3.21
N THR A 306 -8.28 -7.92 2.74
CA THR A 306 -8.32 -9.10 3.61
C THR A 306 -7.50 -10.26 3.04
N ALA A 307 -7.04 -11.16 3.90
CA ALA A 307 -6.43 -12.44 3.55
C ALA A 307 -7.22 -13.58 4.18
N GLY A 308 -7.90 -14.40 3.37
CA GLY A 308 -8.80 -15.44 3.89
C GLY A 308 -9.93 -14.86 4.76
N GLY A 309 -10.32 -13.61 4.52
CA GLY A 309 -11.27 -12.84 5.30
C GLY A 309 -10.69 -12.09 6.50
N VAL A 310 -9.47 -12.42 6.94
CA VAL A 310 -8.79 -11.70 8.03
C VAL A 310 -8.37 -10.31 7.54
N PRO A 311 -8.74 -9.22 8.23
CA PRO A 311 -8.44 -7.86 7.79
C PRO A 311 -6.94 -7.56 7.82
N LEU A 312 -6.47 -6.83 6.80
CA LEU A 312 -5.09 -6.39 6.66
C LEU A 312 -4.97 -4.86 6.78
N CYS A 313 -3.75 -4.42 7.08
CA CYS A 313 -3.40 -3.00 7.07
C CYS A 313 -3.51 -2.43 5.65
N ALA A 314 -4.22 -1.32 5.50
CA ALA A 314 -4.38 -0.60 4.24
C ALA A 314 -3.60 0.72 4.24
N MET A 315 -2.82 1.02 5.29
CA MET A 315 -2.04 2.26 5.38
C MET A 315 -1.04 2.42 4.24
N GLN A 316 -0.58 1.33 3.63
CA GLN A 316 0.28 1.41 2.46
C GLN A 316 -0.36 2.21 1.32
N TYR A 317 -1.67 2.11 1.10
CA TYR A 317 -2.37 2.89 0.07
C TYR A 317 -2.31 4.39 0.40
N GLN A 318 -2.51 4.78 1.67
CA GLN A 318 -2.38 6.19 2.09
C GLN A 318 -0.93 6.68 2.02
N ASP A 319 0.01 5.89 2.53
CA ASP A 319 1.45 6.22 2.49
C ASP A 319 1.93 6.38 1.06
N PHE A 320 1.36 5.60 0.14
CA PHE A 320 1.68 5.59 -1.26
C PHE A 320 1.08 6.80 -1.99
N HIS A 321 -0.23 7.04 -1.80
CA HIS A 321 -0.98 8.08 -2.51
C HIS A 321 -0.26 9.44 -2.50
N ARG A 322 -0.11 10.05 -3.70
CA ARG A 322 0.51 11.37 -3.90
C ARG A 322 1.83 11.54 -3.14
N THR A 323 2.77 10.62 -3.33
CA THR A 323 4.09 10.70 -2.67
C THR A 323 5.23 10.70 -3.67
N LEU A 324 6.30 11.42 -3.35
CA LEU A 324 7.53 11.52 -4.14
C LEU A 324 8.74 11.23 -3.25
N ARG A 325 9.71 10.48 -3.77
CA ARG A 325 11.02 10.30 -3.14
C ARG A 325 11.99 11.34 -3.69
N VAL A 326 12.25 12.37 -2.90
CA VAL A 326 13.19 13.44 -3.27
C VAL A 326 14.61 13.00 -2.90
N PRO A 327 15.58 13.10 -3.82
CA PRO A 327 16.96 12.75 -3.52
C PRO A 327 17.56 13.74 -2.50
N GLY A 328 18.31 13.21 -1.54
CA GLY A 328 19.22 14.02 -0.72
C GLY A 328 20.63 13.45 -0.82
N VAL A 329 21.63 14.23 -0.42
CA VAL A 329 23.04 13.81 -0.53
C VAL A 329 23.29 12.56 0.33
N GLU A 330 22.94 12.61 1.61
CA GLU A 330 23.14 11.49 2.54
C GLU A 330 21.90 10.60 2.69
N THR A 331 20.72 11.22 2.72
CA THR A 331 19.44 10.52 2.85
C THR A 331 18.40 11.14 1.94
N ASP A 332 17.63 10.29 1.27
CA ASP A 332 16.44 10.73 0.56
C ASP A 332 15.31 11.01 1.55
N HIS A 333 14.26 11.67 1.09
CA HIS A 333 13.07 11.90 1.90
C HIS A 333 11.81 11.72 1.07
N MET A 334 10.74 11.28 1.73
CA MET A 334 9.43 11.15 1.11
C MET A 334 8.63 12.42 1.39
N ILE A 335 8.09 13.05 0.35
CA ILE A 335 7.19 14.19 0.46
C ILE A 335 5.80 13.82 -0.02
N LYS A 336 4.78 14.39 0.62
CA LYS A 336 3.42 14.38 0.10
C LYS A 336 3.27 15.50 -0.92
N LEU A 337 2.79 15.13 -2.09
CA LEU A 337 2.49 16.05 -3.17
C LEU A 337 1.06 16.55 -3.01
N ASP A 338 0.82 17.74 -3.55
CA ASP A 338 -0.48 18.38 -3.54
C ASP A 338 -1.57 17.55 -4.27
N GLU A 339 -2.82 17.62 -3.80
CA GLU A 339 -3.98 16.87 -4.31
C GLU A 339 -4.68 17.56 -5.50
N THR A 340 -4.26 18.77 -5.88
CA THR A 340 -4.90 19.54 -6.97
C THR A 340 -4.37 19.19 -8.36
N ALA A 341 -3.42 18.27 -8.49
CA ALA A 341 -2.92 17.85 -9.80
C ALA A 341 -4.07 17.37 -10.71
N ARG A 342 -4.03 17.78 -11.98
CA ARG A 342 -5.05 17.46 -13.01
C ARG A 342 -4.45 16.90 -14.31
N HIS A 343 -3.16 16.57 -14.29
CA HIS A 343 -2.42 16.16 -15.47
C HIS A 343 -1.64 14.87 -15.27
N VAL A 344 -1.33 14.20 -16.37
CA VAL A 344 -0.33 13.13 -16.45
C VAL A 344 0.91 13.64 -17.18
N ALA A 345 2.05 13.02 -16.91
CA ALA A 345 3.28 13.24 -17.67
C ALA A 345 3.44 12.08 -18.67
N VAL A 346 3.66 12.41 -19.94
CA VAL A 346 3.84 11.41 -21.01
C VAL A 346 5.24 11.59 -21.56
N TYR A 347 6.01 10.50 -21.62
CA TYR A 347 7.27 10.47 -22.34
C TYR A 347 7.06 9.73 -23.67
N CYS A 348 7.50 10.33 -24.76
CA CYS A 348 7.43 9.75 -26.09
C CYS A 348 8.54 10.34 -26.97
N LYS A 349 9.30 9.47 -27.65
CA LYS A 349 10.34 9.86 -28.63
C LYS A 349 11.34 10.90 -28.13
N GLY A 350 11.84 10.71 -26.91
CA GLY A 350 12.83 11.62 -26.33
C GLY A 350 12.26 12.84 -25.61
N CYS A 351 10.96 13.12 -25.71
CA CYS A 351 10.35 14.33 -25.16
C CYS A 351 9.32 14.05 -24.07
N TRP A 352 9.20 15.02 -23.14
CA TRP A 352 8.17 15.04 -22.09
C TRP A 352 6.99 15.93 -22.48
N TYR A 353 5.78 15.44 -22.21
CA TYR A 353 4.52 16.13 -22.46
C TYR A 353 3.67 16.18 -21.20
N LYS A 354 3.04 17.32 -20.95
CA LYS A 354 2.03 17.49 -19.91
C LYS A 354 0.64 17.37 -20.52
N VAL A 355 -0.15 16.38 -20.11
CA VAL A 355 -1.51 16.16 -20.62
C VAL A 355 -2.51 16.33 -19.49
N ASN A 356 -3.35 17.37 -19.57
CA ASN A 356 -4.47 17.54 -18.65
C ASN A 356 -5.52 16.45 -18.92
N ILE A 357 -5.95 15.75 -17.88
CA ILE A 357 -6.95 14.67 -17.97
C ILE A 357 -8.29 15.07 -17.35
N PHE A 358 -8.45 16.35 -17.01
CA PHE A 358 -9.68 16.93 -16.50
C PHE A 358 -10.11 18.13 -17.34
N ALA A 359 -11.42 18.30 -17.51
CA ALA A 359 -12.06 19.52 -18.00
C ALA A 359 -12.91 20.09 -16.87
N GLY A 360 -12.39 21.10 -16.15
CA GLY A 360 -12.92 21.48 -14.84
C GLY A 360 -12.73 20.33 -13.84
N ASP A 361 -13.81 19.93 -13.15
CA ASP A 361 -13.80 18.78 -12.22
C ASP A 361 -14.17 17.44 -12.89
N ARG A 362 -14.50 17.46 -14.18
CA ARG A 362 -14.86 16.26 -14.93
C ARG A 362 -13.61 15.53 -15.42
N LEU A 363 -13.44 14.28 -14.99
CA LEU A 363 -12.46 13.37 -15.59
C LEU A 363 -12.80 13.15 -17.07
N LEU A 364 -11.81 13.30 -17.95
CA LEU A 364 -11.98 13.05 -19.37
C LEU A 364 -12.27 11.57 -19.64
N LYS A 365 -13.06 11.29 -20.68
CA LYS A 365 -13.30 9.92 -21.15
C LYS A 365 -12.01 9.32 -21.70
N ALA A 366 -11.90 7.99 -21.65
CA ALA A 366 -10.78 7.27 -22.24
C ALA A 366 -10.55 7.66 -23.71
N SER A 367 -11.62 7.83 -24.51
CA SER A 367 -11.52 8.28 -25.91
C SER A 367 -10.99 9.71 -26.08
N GLU A 368 -11.27 10.61 -25.12
CA GLU A 368 -10.77 11.99 -25.14
C GLU A 368 -9.26 12.02 -24.84
N ILE A 369 -8.81 11.23 -23.86
CA ILE A 369 -7.40 11.07 -23.49
C ILE A 369 -6.62 10.31 -24.59
N GLU A 370 -7.23 9.26 -25.16
CA GLU A 370 -6.67 8.48 -26.27
C GLU A 370 -6.31 9.38 -27.44
N ARG A 371 -7.19 10.32 -27.82
CA ARG A 371 -6.91 11.26 -28.90
C ARG A 371 -5.66 12.11 -28.60
N ALA A 372 -5.52 12.60 -27.37
CA ALA A 372 -4.34 13.37 -26.96
C ALA A 372 -3.06 12.53 -26.99
N PHE A 373 -3.12 11.28 -26.52
CA PHE A 373 -2.00 10.35 -26.60
C PHE A 373 -1.65 9.98 -28.04
N GLN A 374 -2.63 9.75 -28.90
CA GLN A 374 -2.42 9.44 -30.31
C GLN A 374 -1.76 10.62 -31.03
N MET A 375 -2.16 11.86 -30.74
CA MET A 375 -1.48 13.06 -31.26
C MET A 375 0.00 13.11 -30.85
N ILE A 376 0.33 12.73 -29.62
CA ILE A 376 1.73 12.65 -29.14
C ILE A 376 2.48 11.54 -29.89
N ILE A 377 1.89 10.35 -30.02
CA ILE A 377 2.51 9.21 -30.72
C ILE A 377 2.75 9.52 -32.21
N ASP A 378 1.81 10.21 -32.86
CA ASP A 378 1.91 10.56 -34.28
C ASP A 378 2.81 11.78 -34.53
N SER A 379 3.14 12.52 -33.47
CA SER A 379 4.05 13.66 -33.56
C SER A 379 5.47 13.24 -33.95
N LYS A 380 6.20 14.17 -34.55
CA LYS A 380 7.61 14.03 -34.90
C LYS A 380 8.39 15.12 -34.16
N PRO A 381 8.65 14.94 -32.87
CA PRO A 381 9.39 15.94 -32.10
C PRO A 381 10.86 15.97 -32.55
N ASP A 382 11.52 17.10 -32.26
CA ASP A 382 12.95 17.31 -32.46
C ASP A 382 13.58 17.60 -31.08
N PRO A 383 13.96 16.54 -30.31
CA PRO A 383 14.50 16.70 -28.97
C PRO A 383 15.85 17.42 -29.00
N SER A 384 16.14 18.20 -27.97
CA SER A 384 17.47 18.80 -27.81
C SER A 384 18.52 17.70 -27.56
N PRO A 385 19.79 17.89 -27.94
CA PRO A 385 20.83 16.87 -27.73
C PRO A 385 20.91 16.41 -26.26
N GLY A 386 20.64 15.12 -26.03
CA GLY A 386 20.67 14.50 -24.71
C GLY A 386 19.39 14.63 -23.88
N GLU A 387 18.36 15.31 -24.40
CA GLU A 387 17.03 15.39 -23.75
C GLU A 387 16.45 13.99 -23.54
N GLU A 388 16.67 13.08 -24.50
CA GLU A 388 16.21 11.70 -24.41
C GLU A 388 16.79 10.94 -23.21
N HIS A 389 17.93 11.40 -22.65
CA HIS A 389 18.64 10.75 -21.56
C HIS A 389 18.44 11.42 -20.19
N LEU A 390 17.77 12.58 -20.11
CA LEU A 390 17.59 13.31 -18.85
C LEU A 390 16.95 12.45 -17.75
N SER A 391 16.01 11.63 -18.16
CA SER A 391 15.26 10.72 -17.32
C SER A 391 16.16 9.67 -16.64
N ALA A 392 17.23 9.21 -17.32
CA ALA A 392 18.20 8.26 -16.77
C ALA A 392 18.93 8.78 -15.52
N LEU A 393 19.03 10.11 -15.33
CA LEU A 393 19.62 10.71 -14.13
C LEU A 393 18.93 10.26 -12.84
N THR A 394 17.61 10.04 -12.90
CA THR A 394 16.82 9.59 -11.75
C THR A 394 17.15 8.15 -11.32
N GLY A 395 17.71 7.36 -12.23
CA GLY A 395 18.15 5.99 -12.01
C GLY A 395 19.59 5.84 -11.57
N GLY A 396 20.37 6.92 -11.59
CA GLY A 396 21.75 6.95 -11.13
C GLY A 396 21.92 6.85 -9.61
N GLU A 397 23.16 7.04 -9.17
CA GLU A 397 23.50 7.14 -7.74
C GLU A 397 22.75 8.30 -7.08
N ARG A 398 22.22 8.08 -5.88
CA ARG A 398 21.31 9.05 -5.23
C ARG A 398 21.99 10.37 -4.89
N ALA A 399 23.23 10.32 -4.42
CA ALA A 399 23.99 11.53 -4.08
C ALA A 399 24.31 12.36 -5.33
N VAL A 400 24.62 11.70 -6.45
CA VAL A 400 24.85 12.36 -7.75
C VAL A 400 23.56 13.01 -8.23
N TRP A 401 22.44 12.27 -8.22
CA TRP A 401 21.15 12.84 -8.59
C TRP A 401 20.73 14.01 -7.68
N ALA A 402 21.00 13.93 -6.37
CA ALA A 402 20.72 15.03 -5.44
C ALA A 402 21.45 16.32 -5.83
N LYS A 403 22.74 16.24 -6.18
CA LYS A 403 23.55 17.39 -6.58
C LYS A 403 23.06 17.99 -7.90
N ILE A 404 22.92 17.15 -8.93
CA ILE A 404 22.42 17.58 -10.25
C ILE A 404 21.04 18.23 -10.12
N ARG A 405 20.13 17.61 -9.35
CA ARG A 405 18.79 18.19 -9.11
C ARG A 405 18.88 19.56 -8.43
N SER A 406 19.78 19.76 -7.48
CA SER A 406 19.95 21.06 -6.81
C SER A 406 20.61 22.13 -7.68
N GLU A 407 21.53 21.75 -8.56
CA GLU A 407 22.29 22.67 -9.41
C GLU A 407 21.47 23.05 -10.65
N GLU A 408 20.89 22.06 -11.33
CA GLU A 408 20.30 22.23 -12.66
C GLU A 408 18.77 22.35 -12.66
N PHE A 409 18.10 21.94 -11.58
CA PHE A 409 16.62 21.90 -11.49
C PHE A 409 16.05 22.71 -10.32
N SER A 410 16.84 23.64 -9.75
CA SER A 410 16.40 24.48 -8.63
C SER A 410 15.67 25.76 -9.05
N SER A 411 15.80 26.19 -10.31
CA SER A 411 15.15 27.40 -10.83
C SER A 411 14.89 27.34 -12.34
N GLY A 412 14.12 28.30 -12.84
CA GLY A 412 13.85 28.46 -14.27
C GLY A 412 13.03 27.33 -14.91
N LEU A 413 13.17 27.18 -16.22
CA LEU A 413 12.40 26.24 -17.04
C LEU A 413 12.61 24.78 -16.63
N ASN A 414 13.84 24.41 -16.22
CA ASN A 414 14.15 23.05 -15.77
C ASN A 414 13.37 22.69 -14.51
N LYS A 415 13.30 23.61 -13.55
CA LYS A 415 12.50 23.43 -12.34
C LYS A 415 11.03 23.25 -12.69
N ASP A 416 10.46 24.13 -13.52
CA ASP A 416 9.05 24.07 -13.90
C ASP A 416 8.71 22.76 -14.64
N ALA A 417 9.62 22.29 -15.51
CA ALA A 417 9.50 21.00 -16.19
C ALA A 417 9.57 19.82 -15.22
N LEU A 418 10.54 19.81 -14.31
CA LEU A 418 10.66 18.77 -13.28
C LEU A 418 9.45 18.77 -12.35
N ASP A 419 8.97 19.93 -11.91
CA ASP A 419 7.77 20.08 -11.08
C ASP A 419 6.53 19.55 -11.82
N ALA A 420 6.39 19.83 -13.12
CA ALA A 420 5.32 19.27 -13.95
C ALA A 420 5.38 17.73 -14.01
N ILE A 421 6.58 17.16 -14.14
CA ILE A 421 6.78 15.71 -14.13
C ILE A 421 6.49 15.16 -12.73
N GLU A 422 7.15 15.64 -11.68
CA GLU A 422 7.05 15.16 -10.30
C GLU A 422 5.61 15.25 -9.75
N SER A 423 4.91 16.35 -10.05
CA SER A 423 3.52 16.59 -9.59
C SER A 423 2.45 15.83 -10.37
N ALA A 424 2.73 15.31 -11.58
CA ALA A 424 1.75 14.59 -12.41
C ALA A 424 1.04 13.45 -11.66
N LEU A 425 -0.17 13.07 -12.07
CA LEU A 425 -1.00 12.00 -11.49
C LEU A 425 -0.55 10.59 -11.89
N ASP A 426 -0.06 10.45 -13.11
CA ASP A 426 0.55 9.23 -13.65
C ASP A 426 1.72 9.62 -14.57
N VAL A 427 2.63 8.66 -14.81
CA VAL A 427 3.71 8.79 -15.79
C VAL A 427 3.52 7.69 -16.83
N ILE A 428 3.34 8.09 -18.09
CA ILE A 428 3.05 7.20 -19.21
C ILE A 428 4.24 7.19 -20.16
N TRP A 429 4.68 6.00 -20.60
CA TRP A 429 5.82 5.85 -21.48
C TRP A 429 5.41 5.18 -22.80
N PHE A 430 5.43 5.92 -23.90
CA PHE A 430 5.22 5.32 -25.22
C PHE A 430 6.57 4.89 -25.79
N ASP A 431 6.85 3.61 -25.62
CA ASP A 431 8.06 2.96 -26.07
C ASP A 431 7.98 2.67 -27.58
N GLU A 432 9.05 2.90 -28.32
CA GLU A 432 9.09 2.63 -29.76
C GLU A 432 9.48 1.17 -30.05
N GLU A 433 10.17 0.51 -29.12
CA GLU A 433 10.63 -0.86 -29.33
C GLU A 433 9.52 -1.88 -29.06
N PHE A 434 9.14 -2.65 -30.09
CA PHE A 434 8.32 -3.83 -29.90
C PHE A 434 9.11 -4.95 -29.23
N ARG A 435 8.85 -5.15 -27.94
CA ARG A 435 9.50 -6.20 -27.16
C ARG A 435 8.65 -7.46 -27.17
N ASN A 436 8.97 -8.37 -28.10
CA ASN A 436 8.32 -9.69 -28.24
C ASN A 436 8.18 -10.43 -26.90
N TYR A 437 6.99 -10.99 -26.67
CA TYR A 437 6.75 -11.94 -25.60
C TYR A 437 7.21 -13.33 -26.07
N ASP A 438 8.18 -13.90 -25.37
CA ASP A 438 8.61 -15.29 -25.56
C ASP A 438 8.07 -16.09 -24.36
N GLU A 439 7.04 -16.91 -24.60
CA GLU A 439 6.41 -17.77 -23.58
C GLU A 439 7.42 -18.67 -22.86
N VAL A 440 8.54 -19.00 -23.50
CA VAL A 440 9.56 -19.93 -22.99
C VAL A 440 10.65 -19.20 -22.17
N ARG A 441 10.89 -17.91 -22.43
CA ARG A 441 11.97 -17.12 -21.82
C ARG A 441 11.48 -15.95 -20.96
N LEU A 442 10.47 -16.21 -20.12
CA LEU A 442 9.87 -15.24 -19.18
C LEU A 442 10.91 -14.43 -18.36
N VAL A 443 12.05 -15.04 -18.04
CA VAL A 443 13.05 -14.48 -17.10
C VAL A 443 13.93 -13.39 -17.73
N ALA A 444 14.22 -13.45 -19.04
CA ALA A 444 15.27 -12.59 -19.62
C ALA A 444 14.82 -11.14 -19.88
N ARG A 445 13.50 -10.87 -19.97
CA ARG A 445 12.96 -9.57 -20.39
C ARG A 445 12.40 -8.71 -19.25
N CYS A 446 12.08 -9.29 -18.09
CA CYS A 446 11.70 -8.52 -16.90
C CYS A 446 12.81 -7.55 -16.44
N CYS A 447 14.08 -7.93 -16.64
CA CYS A 447 15.24 -7.08 -16.35
C CYS A 447 15.33 -5.82 -17.23
N GLN A 448 14.75 -5.83 -18.44
CA GLN A 448 14.79 -4.69 -19.36
C GLN A 448 13.62 -3.72 -19.18
N TYR A 449 12.48 -4.18 -18.64
CA TYR A 449 11.43 -3.29 -18.13
C TYR A 449 11.91 -2.49 -16.91
N LEU A 450 12.77 -3.07 -16.08
CA LEU A 450 13.45 -2.35 -15.00
C LEU A 450 14.38 -1.25 -15.54
N THR A 451 14.93 -1.39 -16.76
CA THR A 451 15.74 -0.37 -17.43
C THR A 451 14.90 0.77 -18.03
N VAL A 452 13.75 0.48 -18.65
CA VAL A 452 12.84 1.55 -19.15
C VAL A 452 12.16 2.26 -17.97
N GLN A 453 11.80 1.53 -16.91
CA GLN A 453 11.40 2.15 -15.64
C GLN A 453 12.56 2.87 -14.94
N SER A 454 13.80 2.60 -15.33
CA SER A 454 14.99 3.22 -14.73
C SER A 454 15.12 4.72 -15.03
N GLU A 455 14.36 5.19 -16.01
CA GLU A 455 14.39 6.56 -16.49
C GLU A 455 13.42 7.46 -15.69
N LEU A 456 12.62 6.96 -14.73
CA LEU A 456 11.95 7.86 -13.77
C LEU A 456 11.79 7.26 -12.37
N LEU A 457 12.90 6.87 -11.74
CA LEU A 457 12.91 6.06 -10.51
C LEU A 457 12.61 6.83 -9.21
N ALA A 458 12.52 8.17 -9.24
CA ALA A 458 12.20 8.98 -8.06
C ALA A 458 10.72 8.89 -7.62
N LYS A 459 9.84 8.36 -8.47
CA LYS A 459 8.45 8.09 -8.12
C LYS A 459 8.28 6.64 -7.68
N ILE A 460 8.19 6.41 -6.37
CA ILE A 460 7.51 5.23 -5.86
C ILE A 460 6.04 5.45 -6.26
N ARG A 461 5.44 4.62 -7.15
CA ARG A 461 3.99 4.63 -7.49
C ARG A 461 3.29 3.27 -7.43
N LEU A 462 2.49 3.03 -6.37
CA LEU A 462 1.68 1.82 -6.13
C LEU A 462 0.34 2.12 -5.40
N ILE A 463 -0.55 2.83 -6.10
CA ILE A 463 -1.99 2.55 -6.09
C ILE A 463 -2.24 2.29 -7.58
N SER A 464 -2.10 1.02 -7.97
CA SER A 464 -1.84 0.59 -9.35
C SER A 464 -0.43 0.96 -9.83
N PRO A 465 0.49 -0.02 -9.97
CA PRO A 465 1.70 0.24 -10.75
C PRO A 465 1.21 0.43 -12.18
N LEU A 466 1.73 1.38 -12.93
CA LEU A 466 2.08 1.13 -14.33
C LEU A 466 2.79 2.36 -14.87
N VAL A 467 4.11 2.25 -14.96
CA VAL A 467 4.77 2.76 -16.16
C VAL A 467 4.34 1.80 -17.27
N TYR A 468 3.37 2.23 -18.06
CA TYR A 468 3.09 1.57 -19.32
C TYR A 468 4.28 1.79 -20.23
N SER A 469 4.98 0.74 -20.63
CA SER A 469 5.70 0.72 -21.92
C SER A 469 4.75 0.02 -22.89
N LEU A 470 4.11 0.80 -23.76
CA LEU A 470 3.27 0.26 -24.82
C LEU A 470 4.01 0.44 -26.14
N PRO A 471 4.36 -0.66 -26.83
CA PRO A 471 5.10 -0.56 -28.07
C PRO A 471 4.25 0.10 -29.15
N VAL A 472 4.83 1.09 -29.83
CA VAL A 472 4.28 1.71 -31.04
C VAL A 472 4.70 0.87 -32.25
N GLU A 473 3.85 -0.03 -32.74
CA GLU A 473 4.15 -0.76 -33.98
C GLU A 473 4.04 0.18 -35.21
N ARG A 474 5.14 0.33 -35.95
CA ARG A 474 5.10 0.74 -37.37
C ARG A 474 4.57 -0.43 -38.18
N LEU A 475 3.48 -0.20 -38.92
CA LEU A 475 3.02 -1.08 -39.99
C LEU A 475 4.19 -1.36 -40.95
N ARG A 476 4.81 -2.53 -40.86
CA ARG A 476 5.52 -3.09 -42.00
C ARG A 476 4.47 -3.70 -42.90
N SER A 477 4.33 -3.10 -44.07
CA SER A 477 3.74 -3.75 -45.23
C SER A 477 4.55 -5.01 -45.52
N ASP A 478 4.06 -6.17 -45.11
CA ASP A 478 4.38 -7.37 -45.88
C ASP A 478 3.24 -8.36 -45.88
N ARG A 479 3.08 -8.93 -47.06
CA ARG A 479 1.90 -9.63 -47.54
C ARG A 479 1.73 -10.99 -46.88
N SER A 480 0.48 -11.45 -46.96
CA SER A 480 0.01 -12.83 -47.11
C SER A 480 -0.54 -13.57 -45.88
N LEU A 481 -1.71 -14.18 -46.13
CA LEU A 481 -2.47 -15.20 -45.39
C LEU A 481 -3.38 -14.66 -44.27
N ALA A 482 -4.61 -14.24 -44.61
CA ALA A 482 -5.80 -15.06 -44.88
C ALA A 482 -6.60 -15.40 -43.59
N LEU A 483 -7.75 -14.73 -43.46
CA LEU A 483 -9.09 -15.26 -43.16
C LEU A 483 -9.19 -16.48 -42.20
N VAL A 484 -9.95 -16.36 -41.12
CA VAL A 484 -11.35 -16.84 -41.03
C VAL A 484 -11.94 -16.55 -39.64
N VAL A 485 -13.18 -16.10 -39.71
CA VAL A 485 -14.19 -15.86 -38.68
C VAL A 485 -14.52 -17.12 -37.86
N CYS A 486 -14.63 -16.98 -36.55
CA CYS A 486 -15.78 -17.44 -35.73
C CYS A 486 -15.73 -16.80 -34.34
#